data_AF-A0A818CAI6-F1
#
_entry.id   AF-A0A818CAI6-F1
#
_cell.length_a   1.000
_cell.length_b   1.000
_cell.length_c   1.000
_cell.angle_alpha   90.00
_cell.angle_beta   90.00
_cell.angle_gamma   90.00
#
_symmetry.space_group_name_H-M   'P 1'
#
loop_
_entity.id
_entity.type
_entity.pdbx_description
1 polymer ?
#
loop_
_entity_poly.entity_id
_entity_poly.type
_entity_poly.pdbx_seq_one_letter_code
_entity_poly.pdbx_strand_id
1 'polypeptide(L)'
;MNPIQKDETNETARLTSTAAPRPYVSVTDVGRTFGTTYFLVSTLLASTIPIIQLGIGLNYKGQCPINQQIPTYMIVAGICGLALVGLSLLIAITFICFVPGSTALTVLANCCVSFNVLAAFIISIFLFIWFIFGCAWVFSLRNKVQFQDLLKPNYCQPVLYKATFILLIITIIFACIQCCISCFRQCRSTDNMK
;
A
#
# COMPACT_ATOMS: atom_id res chain seq x y z
N MET A 1 28.36 -38.00 -62.29
CA MET A 1 27.18 -37.23 -61.86
C MET A 1 26.93 -37.56 -60.40
N ASN A 2 27.23 -36.59 -59.52
CA ASN A 2 26.99 -36.55 -58.07
C ASN A 2 25.49 -36.33 -57.79
N PRO A 3 24.93 -36.36 -56.55
CA PRO A 3 25.43 -36.75 -55.20
C PRO A 3 24.48 -37.75 -54.46
N ILE A 4 24.77 -38.51 -53.40
CA ILE A 4 25.62 -38.45 -52.19
C ILE A 4 25.46 -37.13 -51.39
N GLN A 5 24.30 -36.84 -50.80
CA GLN A 5 24.20 -35.84 -49.70
C GLN A 5 22.85 -35.71 -48.94
N LYS A 6 22.07 -36.77 -48.67
CA LYS A 6 20.73 -36.58 -48.06
C LYS A 6 20.42 -37.20 -46.71
N ASP A 7 21.37 -37.85 -46.02
CA ASP A 7 21.05 -38.55 -44.76
C ASP A 7 21.84 -38.08 -43.53
N GLU A 8 22.66 -37.03 -43.64
CA GLU A 8 23.31 -36.40 -42.47
C GLU A 8 22.41 -35.38 -41.75
N THR A 9 21.30 -34.97 -42.36
CA THR A 9 20.44 -33.89 -41.83
C THR A 9 19.45 -34.37 -40.75
N ASN A 10 19.26 -35.69 -40.59
CA ASN A 10 18.25 -36.23 -39.67
C ASN A 10 18.82 -36.58 -38.28
N GLU A 11 20.14 -36.66 -38.13
CA GLU A 11 20.78 -36.97 -36.84
C GLU A 11 21.04 -35.70 -36.01
N THR A 12 21.30 -34.57 -36.66
CA THR A 12 21.51 -33.26 -36.00
C THR A 12 20.22 -32.70 -35.39
N ALA A 13 19.05 -33.22 -35.76
CA ALA A 13 17.76 -32.80 -35.22
C ALA A 13 17.40 -33.48 -33.88
N ARG A 14 18.10 -34.57 -33.49
CA ARG A 14 17.84 -35.26 -32.21
C ARG A 14 18.73 -34.81 -31.06
N LEU A 15 19.86 -34.15 -31.32
CA LEU A 15 20.83 -33.76 -30.29
C LEU A 15 20.57 -32.40 -29.62
N THR A 16 19.55 -31.66 -30.04
CA THR A 16 19.10 -30.41 -29.38
C THR A 16 17.89 -30.59 -28.45
N SER A 17 17.54 -31.84 -28.10
CA SER A 17 16.39 -32.17 -27.23
C SER A 17 16.76 -32.44 -25.75
N THR A 18 17.94 -32.03 -25.29
CA THR A 18 18.36 -32.14 -23.88
C THR A 18 18.99 -30.86 -23.35
N ALA A 19 18.42 -29.71 -23.69
CA ALA A 19 18.57 -28.51 -22.88
C ALA A 19 17.21 -28.23 -22.23
N ALA A 20 17.06 -28.65 -20.98
CA ALA A 20 15.98 -28.12 -20.15
C ALA A 20 16.00 -26.59 -20.26
N PRO A 21 14.89 -25.92 -20.61
CA PRO A 21 14.88 -24.47 -20.58
C PRO A 21 15.18 -24.06 -19.15
N ARG A 22 16.34 -23.42 -18.90
CA ARG A 22 16.53 -22.67 -17.67
C ARG A 22 15.33 -21.75 -17.54
N PRO A 23 14.68 -21.62 -16.37
CA PRO A 23 13.62 -20.65 -16.22
C PRO A 23 14.26 -19.28 -16.51
N TYR A 24 13.93 -18.73 -17.67
CA TYR A 24 14.29 -17.37 -18.03
C TYR A 24 13.46 -16.50 -17.09
N VAL A 25 13.98 -16.23 -15.89
CA VAL A 25 13.42 -15.25 -14.98
C VAL A 25 13.53 -13.93 -15.72
N SER A 26 12.41 -13.46 -16.25
CA SER A 26 12.37 -12.27 -17.07
C SER A 26 12.80 -11.08 -16.20
N VAL A 27 13.54 -10.11 -16.76
CA VAL A 27 13.88 -8.85 -16.05
C VAL A 27 12.61 -8.13 -15.55
N THR A 28 11.49 -8.35 -16.24
CA THR A 28 10.13 -7.99 -15.84
C THR A 28 9.63 -8.69 -14.57
N ASP A 29 9.98 -9.96 -14.34
CA ASP A 29 9.64 -10.68 -13.10
C ASP A 29 10.45 -10.16 -11.92
N VAL A 30 11.75 -9.92 -12.09
CA VAL A 30 12.62 -9.38 -11.03
C VAL A 30 12.15 -8.00 -10.57
N GLY A 31 11.83 -7.10 -11.52
CA GLY A 31 11.30 -5.77 -11.21
C GLY A 31 9.92 -5.78 -10.54
N ARG A 32 9.08 -6.76 -10.89
CA ARG A 32 7.76 -7.00 -10.29
C ARG A 32 7.90 -7.54 -8.87
N THR A 33 8.78 -8.52 -8.64
CA THR A 33 9.06 -9.08 -7.31
C THR A 33 9.62 -8.03 -6.35
N PHE A 34 10.61 -7.22 -6.77
CA PHE A 34 11.11 -6.12 -5.93
C PHE A 34 10.04 -5.06 -5.63
N GLY A 35 9.13 -4.80 -6.57
CA GLY A 35 7.98 -3.92 -6.35
C GLY A 35 7.00 -4.49 -5.31
N THR A 36 6.66 -5.77 -5.44
CA THR A 36 5.73 -6.46 -4.55
C THR A 36 6.29 -6.64 -3.15
N THR A 37 7.56 -7.04 -3.00
CA THR A 37 8.18 -7.19 -1.66
C THR A 37 8.30 -5.84 -0.95
N TYR A 38 8.73 -4.79 -1.67
CA TYR A 38 8.77 -3.44 -1.11
C TYR A 38 7.38 -2.99 -0.67
N PHE A 39 6.35 -3.19 -1.51
CA PHE A 39 4.97 -2.82 -1.22
C PHE A 39 4.43 -3.54 0.03
N LEU A 40 4.71 -4.84 0.20
CA LEU A 40 4.31 -5.60 1.38
C LEU A 40 5.00 -5.10 2.64
N VAL A 41 6.33 -4.91 2.61
CA VAL A 41 7.09 -4.39 3.76
C VAL A 41 6.64 -2.98 4.13
N SER A 42 6.44 -2.10 3.15
CA SER A 42 5.95 -0.74 3.40
C SER A 42 4.55 -0.73 4.01
N THR A 43 3.68 -1.67 3.58
CA THR A 43 2.32 -1.79 4.11
C THR A 43 2.31 -2.29 5.55
N LEU A 44 3.18 -3.26 5.88
CA LEU A 44 3.32 -3.76 7.25
C LEU A 44 3.82 -2.66 8.20
N LEU A 45 4.84 -1.90 7.79
CA LEU A 45 5.32 -0.77 8.59
C LEU A 45 4.25 0.33 8.71
N ALA A 46 3.55 0.62 7.61
CA ALA A 46 2.47 1.59 7.60
C ALA A 46 1.30 1.18 8.52
N SER A 47 1.10 -0.11 8.80
CA SER A 47 0.04 -0.60 9.69
C SER A 47 0.20 -0.18 11.15
N THR A 48 1.43 0.14 11.59
CA THR A 48 1.65 0.62 12.96
C THR A 48 0.98 1.98 13.21
N ILE A 49 0.92 2.84 12.18
CA ILE A 49 0.31 4.17 12.24
C ILE A 49 -1.19 4.11 12.59
N PRO A 50 -2.06 3.38 11.85
CA PRO A 50 -3.48 3.35 12.13
C PRO A 50 -3.82 2.65 13.45
N ILE A 51 -3.01 1.69 13.91
CA ILE A 51 -3.17 1.08 15.24
C ILE A 51 -3.00 2.14 16.34
N ILE A 52 -1.93 2.94 16.25
CA ILE A 52 -1.67 4.03 17.20
C ILE A 52 -2.79 5.09 17.12
N GLN A 53 -3.22 5.46 15.91
CA GLN A 53 -4.33 6.41 15.73
C GLN A 53 -5.61 5.94 16.40
N LEU A 54 -5.97 4.67 16.23
CA LEU A 54 -7.15 4.09 16.85
C LEU A 54 -7.02 4.06 18.38
N GLY A 55 -5.88 3.61 18.91
CA GLY A 55 -5.65 3.52 20.35
C GLY A 55 -5.72 4.89 21.05
N ILE A 56 -5.05 5.90 20.50
CA ILE A 56 -5.05 7.26 21.07
C ILE A 56 -6.42 7.91 20.90
N GLY A 57 -7.05 7.75 19.73
CA GLY A 57 -8.37 8.31 19.46
C GLY A 57 -9.45 7.79 20.41
N LEU A 58 -9.42 6.49 20.72
CA LEU A 58 -10.37 5.87 21.66
C LEU A 58 -10.10 6.24 23.12
N ASN A 59 -8.83 6.22 23.55
CA ASN A 59 -8.47 6.49 24.95
C ASN A 59 -8.70 7.93 25.38
N TYR A 60 -8.50 8.88 24.46
CA TYR A 60 -8.60 10.32 24.75
C TYR A 60 -9.85 10.96 24.16
N LYS A 61 -10.85 10.16 23.77
CA LYS A 61 -12.13 10.65 23.28
C LYS A 61 -12.78 11.57 24.33
N GLY A 62 -13.12 12.80 23.93
CA GLY A 62 -13.75 13.78 24.81
C GLY A 62 -12.81 14.61 25.68
N GLN A 63 -11.48 14.37 25.65
CA GLN A 63 -10.50 15.13 26.44
C GLN A 63 -9.92 16.36 25.69
N CYS A 64 -10.57 16.81 24.63
CA CYS A 64 -10.26 18.07 23.93
C CYS A 64 -11.55 18.88 23.68
N PRO A 65 -11.94 19.75 24.62
CA PRO A 65 -13.10 20.63 24.44
C PRO A 65 -12.93 21.62 23.29
N ILE A 66 -11.70 22.05 22.99
CA ILE A 66 -11.42 23.01 21.91
C ILE A 66 -11.88 22.51 20.53
N ASN A 67 -11.77 21.20 20.28
CA ASN A 67 -12.23 20.58 19.05
C ASN A 67 -12.40 19.07 19.21
N GLN A 68 -13.66 18.64 19.22
CA GLN A 68 -14.03 17.23 19.30
C GLN A 68 -13.76 16.45 18.00
N GLN A 69 -13.49 17.14 16.89
CA GLN A 69 -13.22 16.50 15.59
C GLN A 69 -11.82 15.88 15.52
N ILE A 70 -10.86 16.30 16.36
CA ILE A 70 -9.51 15.71 16.38
C ILE A 70 -9.53 14.21 16.74
N PRO A 71 -10.12 13.77 17.87
CA PRO A 71 -10.18 12.35 18.18
C PRO A 71 -11.02 11.56 17.17
N THR A 72 -12.10 12.13 16.62
CA THR A 72 -12.90 11.51 15.55
C THR A 72 -12.06 11.28 14.29
N TYR A 73 -11.23 12.26 13.91
CA TYR A 73 -10.27 12.13 12.81
C TYR A 73 -9.40 10.89 12.97
N MET A 74 -8.78 10.72 14.16
CA MET A 74 -7.87 9.60 14.42
C MET A 74 -8.59 8.25 14.36
N ILE A 75 -9.81 8.16 14.88
CA ILE A 75 -10.57 6.90 14.87
C ILE A 75 -10.92 6.50 13.43
N VAL A 76 -11.48 7.43 12.64
CA VAL A 76 -11.89 7.15 11.26
C VAL A 76 -10.67 6.85 10.39
N ALA A 77 -9.59 7.62 10.52
CA ALA A 77 -8.34 7.36 9.81
C ALA A 77 -7.74 5.99 10.19
N GLY A 78 -7.78 5.63 11.47
CA GLY A 78 -7.30 4.34 11.96
C GLY A 78 -8.09 3.16 11.40
N ILE A 79 -9.43 3.19 11.46
CA ILE A 79 -10.28 2.11 10.96
C ILE A 79 -10.14 1.96 9.45
N CYS A 80 -10.25 3.06 8.70
CA CYS A 80 -10.11 3.02 7.25
C CYS A 80 -8.69 2.61 6.80
N GLY A 81 -7.66 3.04 7.53
CA GLY A 81 -6.28 2.62 7.28
C GLY A 81 -6.05 1.13 7.52
N LEU A 82 -6.59 0.58 8.62
CA LEU A 82 -6.56 -0.87 8.88
C LEU A 82 -7.35 -1.66 7.83
N ALA A 83 -8.51 -1.16 7.42
CA ALA A 83 -9.30 -1.78 6.35
C ALA A 83 -8.50 -1.84 5.04
N LEU A 84 -7.79 -0.77 4.69
CA LEU A 84 -6.95 -0.74 3.48
C LEU A 84 -5.80 -1.77 3.55
N VAL A 85 -5.16 -1.91 4.71
CA VAL A 85 -4.14 -2.96 4.94
C VAL A 85 -4.76 -4.35 4.81
N GLY A 86 -5.92 -4.58 5.42
CA GLY A 86 -6.66 -5.84 5.34
C GLY A 86 -7.02 -6.23 3.92
N LEU A 87 -7.59 -5.29 3.14
CA LEU A 87 -7.91 -5.49 1.72
C LEU A 87 -6.66 -5.82 0.90
N SER A 88 -5.53 -5.14 1.18
CA SER A 88 -4.25 -5.41 0.50
C SER A 88 -3.73 -6.82 0.79
N LEU A 89 -3.86 -7.29 2.04
CA LEU A 89 -3.50 -8.66 2.42
C LEU A 89 -4.42 -9.69 1.79
N LEU A 90 -5.74 -9.44 1.74
CA LEU A 90 -6.70 -10.34 1.08
C LEU A 90 -6.40 -10.51 -0.41
N ILE A 91 -6.04 -9.42 -1.10
CA ILE A 91 -5.62 -9.48 -2.52
C ILE A 91 -4.36 -10.33 -2.65
N ALA A 92 -3.35 -10.13 -1.80
CA ALA A 92 -2.11 -10.90 -1.83
C ALA A 92 -2.35 -12.40 -1.57
N ILE A 93 -3.19 -12.74 -0.57
CA ILE A 93 -3.55 -14.12 -0.24
C ILE A 93 -4.30 -14.77 -1.40
N THR A 94 -5.26 -14.06 -2.01
CA THR A 94 -6.01 -14.56 -3.17
C THR A 94 -5.09 -14.84 -4.35
N PHE A 95 -4.03 -14.06 -4.53
CA PHE A 95 -3.05 -14.30 -5.60
C PHE A 95 -2.15 -15.51 -5.33
N ILE A 96 -1.77 -15.74 -4.06
CA ILE A 96 -0.83 -16.81 -3.67
C ILE A 96 -1.52 -18.17 -3.50
N CYS A 97 -2.69 -18.20 -2.87
CA CYS A 97 -3.37 -19.46 -2.51
C CYS A 97 -4.15 -20.09 -3.67
N PHE A 98 -4.33 -19.37 -4.77
CA PHE A 98 -5.23 -19.79 -5.84
C PHE A 98 -4.45 -20.42 -6.99
N VAL A 99 -4.16 -21.72 -6.84
CA VAL A 99 -3.61 -22.56 -7.90
C VAL A 99 -4.71 -22.79 -8.95
N PRO A 100 -4.44 -22.59 -10.25
CA PRO A 100 -5.46 -22.70 -11.29
C PRO A 100 -5.87 -24.16 -11.49
N GLY A 101 -6.96 -24.58 -10.84
CA GLY A 101 -7.54 -25.92 -10.98
C GLY A 101 -8.76 -25.99 -11.90
N SER A 102 -9.52 -24.89 -12.05
CA SER A 102 -10.72 -24.83 -12.91
C SER A 102 -11.06 -23.40 -13.37
N THR A 103 -11.64 -23.25 -14.55
CA THR A 103 -11.95 -21.95 -15.18
C THR A 103 -12.98 -21.13 -14.40
N ALA A 104 -14.04 -21.76 -13.88
CA ALA A 104 -15.05 -21.08 -13.06
C ALA A 104 -14.46 -20.46 -11.78
N LEU A 105 -13.53 -21.17 -11.15
CA LEU A 105 -12.85 -20.73 -9.94
C LEU A 105 -11.99 -19.49 -10.23
N THR A 106 -11.27 -19.47 -11.35
CA THR A 106 -10.49 -18.28 -11.78
C THR A 106 -11.35 -17.04 -12.05
N VAL A 107 -12.55 -17.19 -12.59
CA VAL A 107 -13.48 -16.07 -12.81
C VAL A 107 -13.92 -15.45 -11.48
N LEU A 108 -14.27 -16.28 -10.50
CA LEU A 108 -14.70 -15.80 -9.17
C LEU A 108 -13.56 -15.08 -8.43
N ALA A 109 -12.33 -15.61 -8.48
CA ALA A 109 -11.17 -14.93 -7.90
C ALA A 109 -10.92 -13.57 -8.55
N ASN A 110 -11.01 -13.47 -9.87
CA ASN A 110 -10.85 -12.19 -10.56
C ASN A 110 -11.94 -11.18 -10.18
N CYS A 111 -13.20 -11.60 -10.03
CA CYS A 111 -14.28 -10.73 -9.54
C CYS A 111 -14.00 -10.26 -8.10
N CYS A 112 -13.57 -11.17 -7.22
CA CYS A 112 -13.21 -10.84 -5.84
C CYS A 112 -12.06 -9.83 -5.79
N VAL A 113 -10.96 -10.07 -6.53
CA VAL A 113 -9.83 -9.15 -6.60
C VAL A 113 -10.27 -7.80 -7.16
N SER A 114 -11.06 -7.78 -8.24
CA SER A 114 -11.55 -6.55 -8.85
C SER A 114 -12.39 -5.72 -7.86
N PHE A 115 -13.28 -6.36 -7.10
CA PHE A 115 -14.09 -5.70 -6.09
C PHE A 115 -13.23 -5.17 -4.92
N ASN A 116 -12.28 -5.96 -4.43
CA ASN A 116 -11.37 -5.54 -3.36
C ASN A 116 -10.49 -4.37 -3.79
N VAL A 117 -10.02 -4.36 -5.05
CA VAL A 117 -9.27 -3.23 -5.63
C VAL A 117 -10.13 -1.97 -5.71
N LEU A 118 -11.39 -2.11 -6.16
CA LEU A 118 -12.32 -0.98 -6.20
C LEU A 118 -12.61 -0.42 -4.80
N ALA A 119 -12.84 -1.30 -3.82
CA ALA A 119 -13.04 -0.90 -2.42
C ALA A 119 -11.80 -0.19 -1.85
N ALA A 120 -10.60 -0.72 -2.10
CA ALA A 120 -9.35 -0.10 -1.68
C ALA A 120 -9.16 1.29 -2.30
N PHE A 121 -9.52 1.47 -3.57
CA PHE A 121 -9.47 2.75 -4.26
C PHE A 121 -10.42 3.79 -3.64
N ILE A 122 -11.66 3.41 -3.37
CA ILE A 122 -12.67 4.29 -2.74
C ILE A 122 -12.21 4.71 -1.34
N ILE A 123 -11.75 3.76 -0.53
CA ILE A 123 -11.22 4.04 0.82
C ILE A 123 -10.02 4.98 0.75
N SER A 124 -9.15 4.81 -0.24
CA SER A 124 -7.98 5.67 -0.44
C SER A 124 -8.37 7.13 -0.74
N ILE A 125 -9.36 7.35 -1.61
CA ILE A 125 -9.89 8.70 -1.90
C ILE A 125 -10.49 9.31 -0.63
N PHE A 126 -11.31 8.53 0.09
CA PHE A 126 -11.91 8.98 1.34
C PHE A 126 -10.84 9.38 2.36
N LEU A 127 -9.82 8.54 2.56
CA LEU A 127 -8.68 8.82 3.44
C LEU A 127 -7.90 10.05 3.02
N PHE A 128 -7.73 10.29 1.72
CA PHE A 128 -7.04 11.48 1.21
C PHE A 128 -7.81 12.76 1.57
N ILE A 129 -9.11 12.78 1.32
CA ILE A 129 -9.98 13.91 1.69
C ILE A 129 -9.97 14.08 3.22
N TRP A 130 -10.13 13.00 3.97
CA TRP A 130 -10.13 13.00 5.42
C TRP A 130 -8.80 13.50 6.01
N PHE A 131 -7.68 13.17 5.37
CA PHE A 131 -6.36 13.65 5.74
C PHE A 131 -6.24 15.19 5.63
N ILE A 132 -6.84 15.79 4.58
CA ILE A 132 -6.89 17.25 4.43
C ILE A 132 -7.68 17.88 5.58
N PHE A 133 -8.84 17.31 5.93
CA PHE A 133 -9.61 17.75 7.10
C PHE A 133 -8.81 17.65 8.40
N GLY A 134 -8.11 16.54 8.62
CA GLY A 134 -7.21 16.36 9.76
C GLY A 134 -6.14 17.45 9.85
N CYS A 135 -5.50 17.78 8.72
CA CYS A 135 -4.54 18.87 8.63
C CYS A 135 -5.18 20.22 8.99
N ALA A 136 -6.34 20.54 8.41
CA ALA A 136 -7.05 21.78 8.68
C ALA A 136 -7.43 21.91 10.17
N TRP A 137 -7.94 20.85 10.79
CA TRP A 137 -8.30 20.84 12.20
C TRP A 137 -7.10 21.01 13.13
N VAL A 138 -6.00 20.31 12.89
CA VAL A 138 -4.82 20.39 13.76
C VAL A 138 -4.08 21.73 13.60
N PHE A 139 -3.93 22.20 12.36
CA PHE A 139 -3.18 23.44 12.08
C PHE A 139 -3.95 24.71 12.44
N SER A 140 -5.28 24.73 12.30
CA SER A 140 -6.10 25.88 12.72
C SER A 140 -6.04 26.14 14.24
N LEU A 141 -5.69 25.11 15.02
CA LEU A 141 -5.65 25.20 16.48
C LEU A 141 -4.24 25.46 17.05
N ARG A 142 -3.20 25.43 16.20
CA ARG A 142 -1.80 25.54 16.64
C ARG A 142 -1.52 26.76 17.51
N ASN A 143 -2.12 27.90 17.17
CA ASN A 143 -1.91 29.17 17.90
C ASN A 143 -2.92 29.38 19.05
N LYS A 144 -3.92 28.50 19.20
CA LYS A 144 -5.04 28.66 20.12
C LYS A 144 -5.04 27.63 21.26
N VAL A 145 -4.38 26.49 21.07
CA VAL A 145 -4.41 25.37 22.01
C VAL A 145 -3.66 25.66 23.31
N GLN A 146 -4.24 25.23 24.43
CA GLN A 146 -3.65 25.26 25.77
C GLN A 146 -3.56 23.85 26.36
N PHE A 147 -2.50 23.58 27.13
CA PHE A 147 -2.21 22.24 27.69
C PHE A 147 -2.21 22.19 29.22
N GLN A 148 -2.38 23.32 29.90
CA GLN A 148 -2.20 23.43 31.36
C GLN A 148 -3.53 23.41 32.11
N ASP A 149 -4.50 24.22 31.68
CA ASP A 149 -5.75 24.42 32.42
C ASP A 149 -6.91 23.63 31.82
N LEU A 150 -7.33 22.55 32.48
CA LEU A 150 -8.48 21.71 32.08
C LEU A 150 -9.82 22.48 31.97
N LEU A 151 -9.95 23.57 32.73
CA LEU A 151 -11.16 24.40 32.77
C LEU A 151 -11.26 25.39 31.61
N LYS A 152 -10.19 25.61 30.84
CA LYS A 152 -10.22 26.55 29.72
C LYS A 152 -10.90 25.91 28.51
N PRO A 153 -11.75 26.66 27.77
CA PRO A 153 -12.39 26.14 26.54
C PRO A 153 -11.37 25.77 25.46
N ASN A 154 -10.18 26.36 25.51
CA ASN A 154 -9.09 26.10 24.57
C ASN A 154 -8.16 24.96 25.02
N TYR A 155 -8.52 24.23 26.06
CA TYR A 155 -7.75 23.09 26.53
C TYR A 155 -7.81 21.93 25.53
N CYS A 156 -6.70 21.23 25.38
CA CYS A 156 -6.65 19.94 24.70
C CYS A 156 -5.60 19.06 25.35
N GLN A 157 -5.92 17.79 25.56
CA GLN A 157 -4.99 16.84 26.14
C GLN A 157 -3.68 16.77 25.32
N PRO A 158 -2.50 16.97 25.93
CA PRO A 158 -1.24 17.11 25.21
C PRO A 158 -0.87 15.84 24.44
N VAL A 159 -1.18 14.66 24.97
CA VAL A 159 -0.92 13.38 24.30
C VAL A 159 -1.70 13.29 22.99
N LEU A 160 -3.00 13.61 23.02
CA LEU A 160 -3.87 13.54 21.85
C LEU A 160 -3.43 14.53 20.76
N TYR A 161 -3.21 15.80 21.13
CA TYR A 161 -2.81 16.83 20.17
C TYR A 161 -1.43 16.56 19.57
N LYS A 162 -0.40 16.30 20.41
CA LYS A 162 0.97 16.05 19.95
C LYS A 162 1.05 14.78 19.11
N ALA A 163 0.38 13.71 19.51
CA ALA A 163 0.34 12.49 18.72
C ALA A 163 -0.31 12.72 17.35
N THR A 164 -1.46 13.41 17.30
CA THR A 164 -2.13 13.72 16.02
C THR A 164 -1.22 14.56 15.13
N PHE A 165 -0.58 15.59 15.68
CA PHE A 165 0.35 16.43 14.94
C PHE A 165 1.53 15.62 14.38
N ILE A 166 2.19 14.80 15.21
CA ILE A 166 3.33 13.96 14.80
C ILE A 166 2.90 12.95 13.74
N LEU A 167 1.76 12.27 13.92
CA LEU A 167 1.26 11.26 12.97
C LEU A 167 0.90 11.88 11.62
N LEU A 168 0.36 13.11 11.59
CA LEU A 168 0.14 13.84 10.34
C LEU A 168 1.46 14.10 9.61
N ILE A 169 2.48 14.61 10.32
CA ILE A 169 3.79 14.89 9.71
C ILE A 169 4.44 13.60 9.19
N ILE A 170 4.40 12.50 9.97
CA ILE A 170 4.91 11.19 9.53
C ILE A 170 4.18 10.72 8.27
N THR A 171 2.85 10.87 8.22
CA THR A 171 2.06 10.48 7.05
C THR A 171 2.45 11.28 5.81
N ILE A 172 2.71 12.59 5.94
CA ILE A 172 3.20 13.43 4.83
C ILE A 172 4.57 12.95 4.36
N ILE A 173 5.52 12.76 5.28
CA ILE A 173 6.88 12.30 4.95
C ILE A 173 6.81 10.96 4.22
N PHE A 174 6.03 10.01 4.74
CA PHE A 174 5.84 8.71 4.11
C PHE A 174 5.25 8.84 2.71
N ALA A 175 4.21 9.65 2.52
CA ALA A 175 3.60 9.90 1.21
C ALA A 175 4.60 10.52 0.21
N CYS A 176 5.42 11.48 0.65
CA CYS A 176 6.48 12.07 -0.16
C CYS A 176 7.51 11.01 -0.59
N ILE A 177 7.98 10.17 0.33
CA ILE A 177 8.94 9.09 0.04
C ILE A 177 8.35 8.11 -0.99
N GLN A 178 7.09 7.68 -0.80
CA GLN A 178 6.43 6.78 -1.74
C GLN A 178 6.28 7.40 -3.14
N CYS A 179 5.95 8.69 -3.21
CA CYS A 179 5.87 9.42 -4.46
C CYS A 179 7.23 9.48 -5.16
N CYS A 180 8.30 9.86 -4.45
CA CYS A 180 9.65 9.91 -5.00
C CYS A 180 10.10 8.56 -5.56
N ILE A 181 9.92 7.47 -4.79
CA ILE A 181 10.28 6.12 -5.23
C ILE A 181 9.49 5.72 -6.48
N SER A 182 8.20 6.04 -6.54
CA SER A 182 7.35 5.75 -7.70
C SER A 182 7.84 6.49 -8.95
N CYS A 183 8.17 7.78 -8.81
CA CYS A 183 8.74 8.58 -9.90
C CYS A 183 10.09 8.01 -10.38
N PHE A 184 11.00 7.67 -9.45
CA PHE A 184 12.28 7.05 -9.81
C PHE A 184 12.11 5.73 -10.57
N ARG A 185 11.14 4.89 -10.17
CA ARG A 185 10.84 3.63 -10.86
C ARG A 185 10.31 3.88 -12.28
N GLN A 186 9.43 4.86 -12.47
CA GLN A 186 8.93 5.23 -13.79
C GLN A 186 10.01 5.81 -14.70
N CYS A 187 10.89 6.69 -14.19
CA CYS A 187 12.01 7.23 -14.97
C CYS A 187 12.95 6.12 -15.44
N ARG A 188 13.36 5.22 -14.54
CA ARG A 188 14.24 4.09 -14.90
C ARG A 188 13.58 3.14 -15.91
N SER A 189 12.26 2.96 -15.87
CA SER A 189 11.55 2.13 -16.85
C SER A 189 11.64 2.69 -18.27
N THR A 190 11.61 4.02 -18.41
CA THR A 190 11.66 4.70 -19.72
C THR A 190 13.06 4.63 -20.34
N ASP A 191 14.12 4.70 -19.53
CA ASP A 191 15.51 4.63 -20.02
C ASP A 191 15.89 3.26 -20.59
N ASN A 192 15.28 2.17 -20.11
CA ASN A 192 15.53 0.82 -20.65
C ASN A 192 14.85 0.56 -22.01
N MET A 193 14.08 1.51 -22.54
CA MET A 193 13.40 1.40 -23.84
C MET A 193 14.05 2.22 -24.96
N LYS A 194 15.19 2.88 -24.70
CA LYS A 194 16.01 3.59 -25.69
C LYS A 194 17.32 2.85 -25.91
#